data_AF-A0A4R6EEG7-F1
#
_entry.id   AF-A0A4R6EEG7-F1
#
_cell.length_a   1.000
_cell.length_b   1.000
_cell.length_c   1.000
_cell.angle_alpha   90.00
_cell.angle_beta   90.00
_cell.angle_gamma   90.00
#
_symmetry.space_group_name_H-M   'P 1'
#
loop_
_entity.id
_entity.type
_entity.pdbx_description
1 polymer ?
#
loop_
_entity_poly.entity_id
_entity_poly.type
_entity_poly.pdbx_seq_one_letter_code
_entity_poly.pdbx_strand_id
1 'polypeptide(L)'
;MRYTPLLIVPLLSACSFSFMKFDNDPLVQATYATNATKNSVIAAGGKPDSEMSVPEINGTCLNYTLKKDAETMPFYVAFDKNGNRKHYGYISCQQAKAKGVFSQ
;
A
#
# COMPACT_ATOMS: atom_id res chain seq x y z
N MET A 1 -4.77 -56.58 12.71
CA MET A 1 -3.97 -55.34 12.84
C MET A 1 -3.94 -54.65 11.48
N ARG A 2 -4.61 -53.50 11.33
CA ARG A 2 -4.62 -52.69 10.11
C ARG A 2 -3.92 -51.37 10.44
N TYR A 3 -2.74 -51.15 9.88
CA TYR A 3 -1.99 -49.90 10.00
C TYR A 3 -2.41 -48.98 8.87
N THR A 4 -3.23 -47.98 9.16
CA THR A 4 -3.53 -46.89 8.23
C THR A 4 -2.37 -45.89 8.31
N PRO A 5 -1.62 -45.62 7.22
CA PRO A 5 -0.57 -44.63 7.27
C PRO A 5 -1.21 -43.25 7.33
N LEU A 6 -0.98 -42.52 8.43
CA LEU A 6 -1.29 -41.11 8.54
C LEU A 6 -0.36 -40.34 7.60
N LEU A 7 -0.84 -39.97 6.42
CA LEU A 7 -0.17 -39.03 5.54
C LEU A 7 -0.24 -37.64 6.18
N ILE A 8 0.83 -37.24 6.86
CA ILE A 8 1.01 -35.87 7.34
C ILE A 8 1.38 -35.04 6.10
N VAL A 9 0.38 -34.37 5.52
CA VAL A 9 0.61 -33.39 4.45
C VAL A 9 1.16 -32.11 5.11
N PRO A 10 2.39 -31.68 4.80
CA PRO A 10 2.88 -30.40 5.28
C PRO A 10 2.08 -29.32 4.58
N LEU A 11 1.23 -28.62 5.33
CA LEU A 11 0.65 -27.35 4.90
C LEU A 11 1.80 -26.35 4.78
N LEU A 12 2.38 -26.25 3.58
CA LEU A 12 3.28 -25.18 3.22
C LEU A 12 2.50 -23.87 3.41
N SER A 13 2.80 -23.17 4.50
CA SER A 13 2.31 -21.83 4.78
C SER A 13 2.86 -20.90 3.70
N ALA A 14 2.14 -20.80 2.58
CA ALA A 14 2.41 -19.80 1.57
C ALA A 14 2.05 -18.44 2.18
N CYS A 15 3.04 -17.75 2.73
CA CYS A 15 2.93 -16.32 2.97
C CYS A 15 2.78 -15.66 1.60
N SER A 16 1.55 -15.46 1.14
CA SER A 16 1.27 -14.77 -0.11
C SER A 16 1.70 -13.32 0.05
N PHE A 17 2.93 -13.00 -0.34
CA PHE A 17 3.45 -11.64 -0.44
C PHE A 17 2.81 -10.94 -1.67
N SER A 18 1.49 -10.76 -1.65
CA SER A 18 0.72 -10.24 -2.80
C SER A 18 1.11 -8.82 -3.22
N PHE A 19 1.84 -8.08 -2.38
CA PHE A 19 2.30 -6.73 -2.70
C PHE A 19 3.48 -6.67 -3.68
N MET A 20 4.36 -7.68 -3.69
CA MET A 20 5.53 -7.71 -4.61
C MET A 20 5.11 -7.67 -6.08
N LYS A 21 3.89 -8.14 -6.38
CA LYS A 21 3.27 -8.07 -7.72
C LYS A 21 3.19 -6.64 -8.27
N PHE A 22 3.06 -5.66 -7.38
CA PHE A 22 2.91 -4.25 -7.73
C PHE A 22 4.21 -3.46 -7.63
N ASP A 23 5.35 -4.09 -7.31
CA ASP A 23 6.62 -3.37 -7.15
C ASP A 23 7.03 -2.65 -8.44
N ASN A 24 6.66 -3.17 -9.62
CA ASN A 24 6.95 -2.52 -10.90
C ASN A 24 5.89 -1.48 -11.33
N ASP A 25 4.89 -1.21 -10.50
CA ASP A 25 3.90 -0.16 -10.79
C ASP A 25 4.56 1.23 -10.70
N PRO A 26 4.38 2.12 -11.69
CA PRO A 26 5.00 3.45 -11.68
C PRO A 26 4.66 4.27 -10.44
N LEU A 27 3.43 4.16 -9.93
CA LEU A 27 3.00 4.85 -8.71
C LEU A 27 3.77 4.33 -7.49
N VAL A 28 3.96 3.01 -7.40
CA VAL A 28 4.68 2.36 -6.30
C VAL A 28 6.16 2.76 -6.34
N GLN A 29 6.80 2.71 -7.52
CA GLN A 29 8.19 3.13 -7.70
C GLN A 29 8.40 4.61 -7.35
N ALA A 30 7.53 5.49 -7.86
CA ALA A 30 7.59 6.91 -7.52
C ALA A 30 7.38 7.16 -6.03
N THR A 31 6.57 6.33 -5.37
CA THR A 31 6.35 6.40 -3.92
C THR A 31 7.58 5.94 -3.14
N TYR A 32 8.34 4.95 -3.62
CA TYR A 32 9.52 4.43 -2.93
C TYR A 32 10.76 5.31 -3.07
N ALA A 33 10.80 6.20 -4.06
CA ALA A 33 11.90 7.15 -4.24
C ALA A 33 12.21 7.92 -2.93
N THR A 34 13.50 8.13 -2.65
CA THR A 34 13.97 8.78 -1.41
C THR A 34 13.34 10.16 -1.19
N ASN A 35 13.15 10.91 -2.28
CA ASN A 35 12.59 12.27 -2.27
C ASN A 35 11.20 12.32 -2.93
N ALA A 36 10.39 11.28 -2.73
CA ALA A 36 9.03 11.23 -3.27
C ALA A 36 8.20 12.45 -2.79
N THR A 37 7.64 13.19 -3.76
CA THR A 37 6.77 14.35 -3.52
C THR A 37 5.35 14.07 -3.99
N LYS A 38 4.38 14.85 -3.49
CA LYS A 38 2.98 14.77 -3.96
C LYS A 38 2.90 14.89 -5.48
N ASN A 39 3.67 15.81 -6.06
CA ASN A 39 3.70 16.03 -7.51
C ASN A 39 4.32 14.85 -8.27
N SER A 40 5.43 14.28 -7.81
CA SER A 40 6.05 13.13 -8.51
C SER A 40 5.15 11.89 -8.45
N VAL A 41 4.46 11.67 -7.33
CA VAL A 41 3.52 10.55 -7.16
C VAL A 41 2.30 10.72 -8.06
N ILE A 42 1.70 11.91 -8.12
CA ILE A 42 0.58 12.20 -9.03
C ILE A 42 1.02 12.11 -10.50
N ALA A 43 2.23 12.58 -10.82
CA ALA A 43 2.76 12.47 -12.19
C ALA A 43 2.91 11.01 -12.64
N ALA A 44 3.28 10.11 -11.74
CA ALA A 44 3.45 8.69 -12.04
C ALA A 44 2.14 7.88 -11.99
N GLY A 45 1.28 8.15 -10.99
CA GLY A 45 0.04 7.39 -10.76
C GLY A 45 -1.23 8.00 -11.36
N GLY A 46 -1.14 9.22 -11.90
CA GLY A 46 -2.29 9.95 -12.40
C GLY A 46 -3.19 10.51 -11.28
N LYS A 47 -4.48 10.68 -11.61
CA LYS A 47 -5.46 11.23 -10.66
C LYS A 47 -5.72 10.22 -9.54
N PRO A 48 -5.62 10.62 -8.25
CA PRO A 48 -5.98 9.74 -7.14
C PRO A 48 -7.49 9.44 -7.12
N ASP A 49 -7.86 8.29 -6.60
CA ASP A 49 -9.27 7.88 -6.44
C ASP A 49 -10.00 8.82 -5.47
N SER A 50 -9.31 9.25 -4.41
CA SER A 50 -9.78 10.26 -3.47
C SER A 50 -8.60 10.87 -2.71
N GLU A 51 -8.82 12.03 -2.07
CA GLU A 51 -7.88 12.57 -1.09
C GLU A 51 -8.59 12.89 0.23
N MET A 52 -7.81 12.93 1.31
CA MET A 52 -8.27 13.43 2.61
C MET A 52 -7.18 14.22 3.33
N SER A 53 -7.58 15.23 4.10
CA SER A 53 -6.69 15.94 5.01
C SER A 53 -6.31 15.04 6.19
N VAL A 54 -5.04 15.11 6.60
CA VAL A 54 -4.48 14.38 7.76
C VAL A 54 -3.85 15.38 8.71
N PRO A 55 -4.63 15.93 9.68
CA PRO A 55 -4.15 16.93 10.63
C PRO A 55 -2.93 16.48 11.45
N GLU A 56 -2.82 15.18 11.74
CA GLU A 56 -1.76 14.58 12.56
C GLU A 56 -0.36 14.81 11.95
N ILE A 57 -0.28 14.90 10.61
CA ILE A 57 0.96 15.22 9.89
C ILE A 57 0.91 16.60 9.20
N ASN A 58 -0.09 17.43 9.53
CA ASN A 58 -0.41 18.69 8.87
C ASN A 58 -0.43 18.55 7.33
N GLY A 59 -1.03 17.48 6.83
CA GLY A 59 -0.80 17.03 5.46
C GLY A 59 -2.02 16.48 4.75
N THR A 60 -1.76 15.77 3.65
CA THR A 60 -2.81 15.13 2.84
C THR A 60 -2.46 13.69 2.55
N CYS A 61 -3.48 12.83 2.48
CA CYS A 61 -3.35 11.44 2.07
C CYS A 61 -4.13 11.21 0.78
N LEU A 62 -3.48 10.55 -0.18
CA LEU A 62 -4.04 10.17 -1.47
C LEU A 62 -4.33 8.68 -1.49
N ASN A 63 -5.52 8.31 -1.97
CA ASN A 63 -5.91 6.94 -2.24
C ASN A 63 -5.71 6.62 -3.72
N TYR A 64 -5.21 5.42 -3.99
CA TYR A 64 -5.10 4.83 -5.31
C TYR A 64 -5.54 3.36 -5.27
N THR A 65 -5.94 2.86 -6.42
CA THR A 65 -6.21 1.44 -6.66
C THR A 65 -5.20 0.94 -7.66
N LEU A 66 -4.21 0.19 -7.18
CA LEU A 66 -3.24 -0.48 -8.04
C LEU A 66 -3.96 -1.59 -8.81
N LYS A 67 -3.61 -1.75 -10.10
CA LYS A 67 -4.21 -2.76 -10.98
C LYS A 67 -3.11 -3.54 -11.68
N LYS A 68 -3.13 -4.86 -11.51
CA LYS A 68 -2.22 -5.77 -12.21
C LYS A 68 -2.97 -7.03 -12.57
N ASP A 69 -3.11 -7.29 -13.86
CA ASP A 69 -3.96 -8.36 -14.40
C ASP A 69 -5.42 -8.21 -13.92
N ALA A 70 -5.98 -9.25 -13.30
CA ALA A 70 -7.33 -9.23 -12.70
C ALA A 70 -7.33 -8.77 -11.23
N GLU A 71 -6.17 -8.46 -10.65
CA GLU A 71 -6.05 -8.10 -9.24
C GLU A 71 -6.05 -6.59 -9.04
N THR A 72 -6.73 -6.17 -7.98
CA THR A 72 -6.72 -4.79 -7.50
C THR A 72 -6.24 -4.73 -6.05
N MET A 73 -5.54 -3.67 -5.71
CA MET A 73 -5.01 -3.47 -4.36
C MET A 73 -5.13 -2.00 -3.96
N PRO A 74 -5.76 -1.67 -2.81
CA PRO A 74 -5.75 -0.31 -2.31
C PRO A 74 -4.33 0.10 -1.92
N PHE A 75 -3.96 1.33 -2.24
CA PHE A 75 -2.65 1.89 -1.93
C PHE A 75 -2.80 3.35 -1.53
N TYR A 76 -2.26 3.71 -0.37
CA TYR A 76 -2.27 5.09 0.10
C TYR A 76 -0.86 5.68 0.09
N VAL A 77 -0.80 7.00 -0.13
CA VAL A 77 0.42 7.79 0.05
C VAL A 77 0.07 9.07 0.78
N ALA A 78 0.71 9.30 1.92
CA ALA A 78 0.50 10.48 2.77
C ALA A 78 1.70 11.42 2.70
N PHE A 79 1.42 12.71 2.56
CA PHE A 79 2.39 13.78 2.42
C PHE A 79 2.21 14.82 3.54
N ASP A 80 3.30 15.40 4.01
CA ASP A 80 3.27 16.55 4.93
C ASP A 80 2.84 17.86 4.22
N LYS A 81 2.78 18.97 4.98
CA LYS A 81 2.44 20.31 4.45
C LYS A 81 3.35 20.79 3.31
N ASN A 82 4.59 20.29 3.24
CA ASN A 82 5.57 20.67 2.22
C ASN A 82 5.46 19.75 0.99
N GLY A 83 4.56 18.76 1.02
CA GLY A 83 4.39 17.79 -0.06
C GLY A 83 5.40 16.65 -0.03
N ASN A 84 6.15 16.45 1.06
CA ASN A 84 7.08 15.33 1.19
C ASN A 84 6.35 14.08 1.69
N ARG A 85 6.64 12.91 1.11
CA ARG A 85 6.04 11.63 1.51
C ARG A 85 6.43 11.27 2.96
N LYS A 86 5.43 11.05 3.81
CA LYS A 86 5.60 10.62 5.22
C LYS A 86 5.27 9.15 5.43
N HIS A 87 4.12 8.70 4.92
CA HIS A 87 3.64 7.32 5.10
C HIS A 87 3.08 6.80 3.77
N TYR A 88 3.05 5.47 3.62
CA TYR A 88 2.43 4.79 2.48
C TYR A 88 2.13 3.34 2.85
N GLY A 89 1.33 2.67 2.04
CA GLY A 89 1.08 1.23 2.21
C GLY A 89 -0.13 0.72 1.46
N TYR A 90 -0.27 -0.60 1.46
CA TYR A 90 -1.28 -1.33 0.70
C TYR A 90 -2.64 -1.43 1.43
N ILE A 91 -3.18 -0.28 1.81
CA ILE A 91 -4.49 -0.05 2.43
C ILE A 91 -5.01 1.33 2.00
N SER A 92 -6.24 1.69 2.36
CA SER A 92 -6.73 3.06 2.13
C SER A 92 -6.26 4.05 3.20
N CYS A 93 -6.29 5.35 2.89
CA CYS A 93 -6.05 6.44 3.83
C CYS A 93 -6.93 6.34 5.08
N GLN A 94 -8.20 5.94 4.92
CA GLN A 94 -9.16 5.76 6.01
C GLN A 94 -8.73 4.61 6.92
N GLN A 95 -8.28 3.49 6.34
CA GLN A 95 -7.76 2.36 7.10
C GLN A 95 -6.45 2.71 7.82
N ALA A 96 -5.55 3.46 7.17
CA ALA A 96 -4.31 3.94 7.79
C ALA A 96 -4.60 4.85 8.99
N LYS A 97 -5.58 5.77 8.87
CA LYS A 97 -6.04 6.60 9.97
C LYS A 97 -6.64 5.78 11.11
N ALA A 98 -7.54 4.84 10.80
CA ALA A 98 -8.17 3.99 11.81
C ALA A 98 -7.17 3.11 12.56
N LYS A 99 -6.06 2.72 11.91
CA LYS A 99 -4.93 1.99 12.51
C LYS A 99 -3.94 2.89 13.27
N GLY A 100 -4.17 4.20 13.32
CA GLY A 100 -3.31 5.16 14.00
C GLY A 100 -1.97 5.40 13.31
N VAL A 101 -1.82 5.08 12.02
CA VAL A 101 -0.53 5.18 11.30
C VAL A 101 0.00 6.61 11.27
N PHE A 102 -0.89 7.61 11.19
CA PHE A 102 -0.51 9.02 11.11
C PHE A 102 -0.18 9.67 12.46
N SER A 103 -0.38 8.94 13.56
CA SER A 103 -0.12 9.41 14.92
C SER A 103 1.15 8.81 15.53
N GLN A 104 1.87 7.98 14.76
CA GLN A 104 3.11 7.31 15.15
C GLN A 104 4.35 8.15 14.86
#